data_AF-A0A959JJV5-F1
#
_entry.id   AF-A0A959JJV5-F1
#
_cell.length_a   1.000
_cell.length_b   1.000
_cell.length_c   1.000
_cell.angle_alpha   90.00
_cell.angle_beta   90.00
_cell.angle_gamma   90.00
#
_symmetry.space_group_name_H-M   'P 1'
#
loop_
_entity.id
_entity.type
_entity.pdbx_description
1 polymer ?
#
loop_
_entity_poly.entity_id
_entity_poly.type
_entity_poly.pdbx_seq_one_letter_code
_entity_poly.pdbx_strand_id
1 'polypeptide(L)'
;MNSFTLIGFSNLHNKSLKRITFLIFWPCLSMVKWISSPALPLPAKEIENYTIEFISKLLKNPIDTFNYYKDLESSKAQKKQYEQKLNELNKLIDQYDSTRELLREQNKRGIIGMNKLEEEIDRLDKQHRNNLQEQERLNTQLAPLIIIEGYDKVFKVFKEHYSKNLDEILQDRDRTQGLLRLIIKEIIVSSRPMTPKDIIAGKKKANQQIPHKLFIKLRLPREILSGFIREANTKAIDIGNIVDIMDSSSRQSDIYGAEGRT
;
A
#
# COMPACT_ATOMS: atom_id res chain seq x y z
N MET A 1 3.31 -2.84 -29.55
CA MET A 1 2.22 -1.94 -29.12
C MET A 1 2.65 -1.24 -27.84
N ASN A 2 2.20 0.01 -27.72
CA ASN A 2 2.71 1.06 -26.84
C ASN A 2 2.32 0.90 -25.35
N SER A 3 3.09 1.57 -24.48
CA SER A 3 2.68 2.25 -23.22
C SER A 3 2.20 1.43 -22.01
N PHE A 4 2.42 1.78 -20.73
CA PHE A 4 3.40 2.55 -19.96
C PHE A 4 3.16 2.24 -18.45
N THR A 5 4.21 2.49 -17.66
CA THR A 5 4.49 2.61 -16.22
C THR A 5 3.44 3.25 -15.27
N LEU A 6 3.45 2.91 -13.96
CA LEU A 6 3.82 3.81 -12.81
C LEU A 6 3.76 3.06 -11.45
N ILE A 7 4.87 2.85 -10.74
CA ILE A 7 5.61 3.73 -9.80
C ILE A 7 4.82 4.08 -8.52
N GLY A 8 5.45 3.75 -7.38
CA GLY A 8 5.33 4.49 -6.13
C GLY A 8 6.72 4.59 -5.49
N PHE A 9 7.48 5.61 -5.87
CA PHE A 9 8.63 6.07 -5.08
C PHE A 9 8.11 6.98 -3.97
N SER A 10 8.51 6.70 -2.73
CA SER A 10 8.59 7.72 -1.69
C SER A 10 9.93 7.56 -1.00
N ASN A 11 10.87 8.46 -1.32
CA ASN A 11 12.05 8.69 -0.51
C ASN A 11 11.58 9.26 0.83
N LEU A 12 11.59 8.44 1.87
CA LEU A 12 11.44 8.87 3.25
C LEU A 12 12.75 8.55 3.98
N HIS A 13 13.51 9.60 4.21
CA HIS A 13 14.68 9.61 5.08
C HIS A 13 14.25 9.22 6.50
N ASN A 14 14.45 7.96 6.89
CA ASN A 14 14.44 7.56 8.29
C ASN A 14 15.48 6.46 8.51
N LYS A 15 16.51 6.78 9.31
CA LYS A 15 17.74 5.96 9.49
C LYS A 15 17.54 4.68 10.33
N SER A 16 16.30 4.29 10.67
CA SER A 16 16.06 3.18 11.60
C SER A 16 15.45 1.91 11.01
N LEU A 17 14.92 1.90 9.78
CA LEU A 17 14.32 0.70 9.18
C LEU A 17 14.64 0.63 7.68
N LYS A 18 15.47 -0.34 7.28
CA LYS A 18 15.74 -0.60 5.85
C LYS A 18 14.51 -1.27 5.22
N ARG A 19 13.61 -0.46 4.65
CA ARG A 19 12.54 -0.93 3.75
C ARG A 19 13.19 -1.37 2.42
N ILE A 20 13.10 -2.65 2.09
CA ILE A 20 13.50 -3.17 0.78
C ILE A 20 12.21 -3.38 -0.01
N THR A 21 11.95 -2.50 -0.97
CA THR A 21 10.86 -2.66 -1.93
C THR A 21 11.36 -3.57 -3.05
N PHE A 22 10.75 -4.74 -3.23
CA PHE A 22 11.08 -5.63 -4.36
C PHE A 22 10.33 -5.16 -5.61
N LEU A 23 11.10 -4.72 -6.62
CA LEU A 23 10.65 -4.58 -8.00
C LEU A 23 10.90 -5.92 -8.70
N ILE A 24 9.83 -6.66 -9.02
CA ILE A 24 9.93 -7.86 -9.86
C ILE A 24 10.09 -7.37 -11.31
N PHE A 25 11.30 -7.47 -11.84
CA PHE A 25 11.66 -7.10 -13.22
C PHE A 25 11.64 -8.35 -14.11
N TRP A 26 10.86 -8.33 -15.20
CA TRP A 26 10.87 -9.36 -16.25
C TRP A 26 11.88 -8.92 -17.34
N PRO A 27 12.76 -9.79 -17.85
CA PRO A 27 13.99 -9.33 -18.50
C PRO A 27 13.79 -8.87 -19.95
N CYS A 28 14.34 -7.70 -20.27
CA CYS A 28 14.82 -7.35 -21.60
C CYS A 28 16.33 -7.64 -21.63
N LEU A 29 16.78 -8.45 -22.59
CA LEU A 29 18.19 -8.83 -22.78
C LEU A 29 19.03 -7.63 -23.24
N SER A 30 19.58 -6.87 -22.30
CA SER A 30 20.85 -6.14 -22.52
C SER A 30 21.35 -5.59 -21.19
N MET A 31 22.47 -6.12 -20.70
CA MET A 31 23.25 -5.63 -19.55
C MET A 31 22.47 -5.40 -18.24
N VAL A 32 22.03 -6.47 -17.59
CA VAL A 32 21.60 -6.41 -16.19
C VAL A 32 22.85 -6.44 -15.31
N LYS A 33 23.25 -5.25 -14.84
CA LYS A 33 24.16 -5.14 -13.69
C LYS A 33 23.42 -5.74 -12.49
N TRP A 34 23.77 -6.98 -12.11
CA TRP A 34 23.16 -7.66 -10.96
C TRP A 34 23.47 -6.88 -9.69
N ILE A 35 22.56 -5.99 -9.29
CA ILE A 35 22.57 -5.43 -7.94
C ILE A 35 22.21 -6.59 -7.03
N SER A 36 23.23 -7.26 -6.49
CA SER A 36 23.07 -8.37 -5.56
C SER A 36 22.33 -7.86 -4.32
N SER A 37 21.02 -8.09 -4.27
CA SER A 37 20.23 -7.85 -3.04
C SER A 37 20.84 -8.69 -1.91
N PRO A 38 21.01 -8.12 -0.70
CA PRO A 38 21.48 -8.87 0.45
C PRO A 38 20.46 -9.91 0.95
N ALA A 39 19.18 -9.77 0.60
CA ALA A 39 18.12 -10.67 1.03
C ALA A 39 18.10 -11.97 0.21
N LEU A 40 17.90 -13.09 0.90
CA LEU A 40 17.64 -14.38 0.26
C LEU A 40 16.37 -14.30 -0.61
N PRO A 41 16.38 -14.89 -1.81
CA PRO A 41 15.19 -14.97 -2.63
C PRO A 41 14.16 -15.86 -1.94
N LEU A 42 12.90 -15.45 -2.03
CA LEU A 42 11.77 -16.30 -1.63
C LEU A 42 11.28 -17.10 -2.85
N PRO A 43 10.82 -18.35 -2.65
CA PRO A 43 10.22 -19.14 -3.71
C PRO A 43 8.91 -18.47 -4.20
N ALA A 44 8.88 -18.11 -5.48
CA ALA A 44 7.75 -17.38 -6.07
C ALA A 44 6.42 -18.13 -5.91
N LYS A 45 6.42 -19.44 -6.15
CA LYS A 45 5.23 -20.29 -6.07
C LYS A 45 4.59 -20.30 -4.68
N GLU A 46 5.39 -20.29 -3.62
CA GLU A 46 4.88 -20.27 -2.25
C GLU A 46 4.24 -18.92 -1.93
N ILE A 47 4.85 -17.81 -2.37
CA ILE A 47 4.28 -16.47 -2.20
C ILE A 47 2.97 -16.35 -2.98
N GLU A 48 2.92 -16.84 -4.21
CA GLU A 48 1.73 -16.83 -5.06
C GLU A 48 0.59 -17.61 -4.39
N ASN A 49 0.85 -18.84 -3.97
CA ASN A 49 -0.13 -19.68 -3.29
C ASN A 49 -0.64 -19.02 -2.00
N TYR A 50 0.27 -18.50 -1.17
CA TYR A 50 -0.09 -17.79 0.05
C TYR A 50 -0.98 -16.57 -0.23
N THR A 51 -0.65 -15.79 -1.27
CA THR A 51 -1.38 -14.59 -1.65
C THR A 51 -2.78 -14.95 -2.18
N ILE A 52 -2.88 -15.98 -3.02
CA ILE A 52 -4.15 -16.49 -3.55
C ILE A 52 -5.03 -17.00 -2.41
N GLU A 53 -4.46 -17.80 -1.50
CA GLU A 53 -5.18 -18.32 -0.34
C GLU A 53 -5.69 -17.19 0.56
N PHE A 54 -4.85 -16.19 0.80
CA PHE A 54 -5.21 -15.01 1.58
C PHE A 54 -6.39 -14.25 0.96
N ILE A 55 -6.35 -13.99 -0.35
CA ILE A 55 -7.43 -13.28 -1.05
C ILE A 55 -8.69 -14.12 -1.13
N SER A 56 -8.57 -15.44 -1.34
CA SER A 56 -9.72 -16.36 -1.30
C SER A 56 -10.41 -16.31 0.06
N LYS A 57 -9.64 -16.38 1.16
CA LYS A 57 -10.18 -16.23 2.53
C LYS A 57 -10.83 -14.86 2.74
N LEU A 58 -10.17 -13.79 2.29
CA LEU A 58 -10.68 -12.42 2.38
C LEU A 58 -12.02 -12.26 1.66
N LEU A 59 -12.19 -12.82 0.47
CA LEU A 59 -13.43 -12.69 -0.30
C LEU A 59 -14.54 -13.61 0.22
N LYS A 60 -14.20 -14.80 0.74
CA LYS A 60 -15.18 -15.72 1.35
C LYS A 60 -15.71 -15.16 2.67
N ASN A 61 -14.82 -14.75 3.58
CA ASN A 61 -15.15 -14.21 4.90
C ASN A 61 -14.32 -12.95 5.19
N PRO A 62 -14.77 -11.77 4.70
CA PRO A 62 -13.99 -10.54 4.82
C PRO A 62 -13.88 -10.05 6.26
N ILE A 63 -14.95 -10.21 7.04
CA ILE A 63 -14.98 -9.81 8.46
C ILE A 63 -13.93 -10.59 9.24
N ASP A 64 -13.90 -11.92 9.12
CA ASP A 64 -12.98 -12.78 9.87
C ASP A 64 -11.52 -12.59 9.44
N THR A 65 -11.29 -12.47 8.13
CA THR A 65 -9.93 -12.28 7.59
C THR A 65 -9.37 -10.91 7.96
N PHE A 66 -10.22 -9.89 8.00
CA PHE A 66 -9.81 -8.56 8.43
C PHE A 66 -9.65 -8.47 9.95
N ASN A 67 -10.53 -9.11 10.73
CA ASN A 67 -10.37 -9.24 12.18
C ASN A 67 -9.08 -9.97 12.53
N TYR A 68 -8.75 -11.06 11.82
CA TYR A 68 -7.44 -11.73 11.97
C TYR A 68 -6.28 -10.75 11.73
N TYR A 69 -6.37 -9.88 10.71
CA TYR A 69 -5.33 -8.89 10.43
C TYR A 69 -5.22 -7.79 11.49
N LYS A 70 -6.36 -7.38 12.06
CA LYS A 70 -6.44 -6.47 13.20
C LYS A 70 -5.86 -7.12 14.46
N ASP A 71 -6.11 -8.42 14.64
CA ASP A 71 -5.74 -9.17 15.82
C ASP A 71 -4.32 -9.69 15.82
N LEU A 72 -3.63 -9.66 14.68
CA LEU A 72 -2.19 -9.88 14.60
C LEU A 72 -1.48 -9.02 15.66
N GLU A 73 -0.75 -9.68 16.55
CA GLU A 73 0.01 -9.04 17.64
C GLU A 73 0.92 -7.93 17.12
N SER A 74 1.44 -8.06 15.90
CA SER A 74 2.25 -7.00 15.29
C SER A 74 1.47 -5.74 14.94
N SER A 75 0.21 -5.87 14.52
CA SER A 75 -0.67 -4.74 14.20
C SER A 75 -1.08 -4.03 15.49
N LYS A 76 -1.41 -4.79 16.54
CA LYS A 76 -1.69 -4.28 17.89
C LYS A 76 -0.49 -3.55 18.49
N ALA A 77 0.69 -4.16 18.43
CA ALA A 77 1.92 -3.56 18.93
C ALA A 77 2.26 -2.27 18.18
N GLN A 78 2.12 -2.25 16.85
CA GLN A 78 2.38 -1.06 16.04
C GLN A 78 1.37 0.06 16.34
N LYS A 79 0.08 -0.26 16.45
CA LYS A 79 -0.96 0.70 16.85
C LYS A 79 -0.64 1.31 18.21
N LYS A 80 -0.33 0.46 19.21
CA LYS A 80 0.04 0.89 20.56
C LYS A 80 1.26 1.81 20.53
N GLN A 81 2.28 1.51 19.73
CA GLN A 81 3.45 2.38 19.57
C GLN A 81 3.08 3.75 18.98
N TYR A 82 2.19 3.81 17.99
CA TYR A 82 1.74 5.07 17.42
C TYR A 82 0.88 5.88 18.39
N GLU A 83 -0.01 5.24 19.15
CA GLU A 83 -0.82 5.89 20.18
C GLU A 83 0.05 6.43 21.34
N GLN A 84 1.06 5.67 21.76
CA GLN A 84 2.03 6.13 22.76
C GLN A 84 2.78 7.37 22.30
N LYS A 85 3.31 7.35 21.07
CA LYS A 85 4.01 8.51 20.49
C LYS A 85 3.10 9.72 20.31
N LEU A 86 1.84 9.52 19.90
CA LEU A 86 0.86 10.60 19.80
C LEU A 86 0.57 11.22 21.17
N ASN A 87 0.43 10.39 22.22
CA ASN A 87 0.23 10.89 23.57
C ASN A 87 1.44 11.69 24.09
N GLU A 88 2.66 11.22 23.81
CA GLU A 88 3.89 11.97 24.12
C GLU A 88 3.94 13.31 23.38
N LEU A 89 3.63 13.34 22.09
CA LEU A 89 3.60 14.57 21.29
C LEU A 89 2.53 15.54 21.78
N ASN A 90 1.34 15.05 22.13
CA ASN A 90 0.27 15.91 22.67
C ASN A 90 0.73 16.59 23.95
N LYS A 91 1.37 15.86 24.87
CA LYS A 91 1.93 16.47 26.09
C LYS A 91 2.95 17.56 25.77
N LEU A 92 3.82 17.35 24.79
CA LEU A 92 4.80 18.37 24.38
C LEU A 92 4.15 19.58 23.71
N ILE A 93 3.08 19.37 22.94
CA ILE A 93 2.28 20.43 22.32
C ILE A 93 1.54 21.23 23.39
N ASP A 94 0.89 20.56 24.34
CA ASP A 94 0.15 21.20 25.43
C ASP A 94 1.08 21.99 26.38
N GLN A 95 2.32 21.54 26.55
CA GLN A 95 3.33 22.22 27.36
C GLN A 95 3.91 23.47 26.70
N TYR A 96 3.68 23.71 25.40
CA TYR A 96 4.29 24.81 24.66
C TYR A 96 3.97 26.18 25.28
N ASP A 97 2.68 26.50 25.49
CA ASP A 97 2.27 27.81 25.98
C ASP A 97 2.77 28.08 27.41
N SER A 98 2.68 27.07 28.28
CA SER A 98 3.19 27.18 29.66
C SER A 98 4.70 27.40 29.72
N THR A 99 5.47 26.71 28.86
CA THR A 99 6.93 26.87 28.77
C THR A 99 7.29 28.25 28.24
N ARG A 100 6.56 28.72 27.22
CA ARG A 100 6.76 30.05 26.63
C ARG A 100 6.50 31.16 27.64
N GLU A 101 5.43 31.04 28.44
CA GLU A 101 5.13 32.02 29.48
C GLU A 101 6.17 31.99 30.62
N LEU A 102 6.65 30.79 30.99
CA LEU A 102 7.74 30.67 31.97
C LEU A 102 9.02 31.39 31.54
N LEU A 103 9.40 31.28 30.26
CA LEU A 103 10.56 31.99 29.72
C LEU A 103 10.38 33.52 29.81
N ARG A 104 9.19 34.02 29.51
CA ARG A 104 8.86 35.46 29.66
C ARG A 104 8.95 35.90 31.11
N GLU A 105 8.44 35.11 32.04
CA GLU A 105 8.54 35.39 33.47
C GLU A 105 9.99 35.38 33.98
N GLN A 106 10.83 34.46 33.49
CA GLN A 106 12.26 34.44 33.82
C GLN A 106 12.98 35.71 33.33
N ASN A 107 12.61 36.20 32.14
CA ASN A 107 13.16 37.46 31.63
C ASN A 107 12.69 38.67 32.44
N LYS A 108 11.40 38.75 32.80
CA LYS A 108 10.87 39.79 33.69
C LYS A 108 11.60 39.84 35.03
N ARG A 109 12.01 38.67 35.54
CA ARG A 109 12.79 38.54 36.79
C ARG A 109 14.30 38.79 36.61
N GLY A 110 14.77 39.08 35.41
CA GLY A 110 16.18 39.30 35.10
C GLY A 110 17.06 38.04 35.15
N ILE A 111 16.46 36.84 35.19
CA ILE A 111 17.19 35.56 35.22
C ILE A 111 17.84 35.29 33.86
N ILE A 112 17.16 35.67 32.78
CA ILE A 112 17.67 35.55 31.41
C ILE A 112 17.63 36.90 30.70
N GLY A 113 18.67 37.20 29.93
CA GLY A 113 18.73 38.39 29.09
C GLY A 113 17.83 38.29 27.85
N MET A 114 17.50 39.43 27.24
CA MET A 114 16.57 39.52 26.10
C MET A 114 17.02 38.66 24.90
N ASN A 115 18.29 38.74 24.50
CA ASN A 115 18.80 37.95 23.37
C ASN A 115 18.63 36.44 23.60
N LYS A 116 18.86 35.97 24.82
CA LYS A 116 18.70 34.57 25.18
C LYS A 116 17.21 34.16 25.23
N LEU A 117 16.32 35.06 25.64
CA LEU A 117 14.87 34.84 25.57
C LEU A 117 14.43 34.63 24.12
N GLU A 118 14.86 35.49 23.20
CA GLU A 118 14.54 35.38 21.78
C GLU A 118 15.03 34.06 21.19
N GLU A 119 16.28 33.68 21.45
CA GLU A 119 16.85 32.41 21.00
C GLU A 119 16.06 31.19 21.50
N GLU A 120 15.68 31.16 22.78
CA GLU A 120 14.94 30.04 23.36
C GLU A 120 13.48 30.01 22.88
N ILE A 121 12.82 31.17 22.68
CA ILE A 121 11.49 31.23 22.08
C ILE A 121 11.52 30.72 20.63
N ASP A 122 12.48 31.16 19.81
CA ASP A 122 12.61 30.71 18.42
C ASP A 122 12.87 29.20 18.33
N ARG A 123 13.70 28.68 19.24
CA ARG A 123 13.94 27.25 19.36
C ARG A 123 12.66 26.50 19.73
N LEU A 124 11.91 27.00 20.72
CA LEU A 124 10.66 26.42 21.18
C LEU A 124 9.59 26.42 20.07
N ASP A 125 9.46 27.52 19.32
CA ASP A 125 8.55 27.66 18.19
C ASP A 125 8.89 26.70 17.04
N LYS A 126 10.19 26.48 16.79
CA LYS A 126 10.64 25.48 15.82
C LYS A 126 10.29 24.06 16.28
N GLN A 127 10.48 23.75 17.56
CA GLN A 127 10.10 22.45 18.12
C GLN A 127 8.59 22.22 18.05
N HIS A 128 7.78 23.22 18.40
CA HIS A 128 6.33 23.14 18.33
C HIS A 128 5.83 22.86 16.91
N ARG A 129 6.35 23.58 15.91
CA ARG A 129 6.03 23.33 14.49
C ARG A 129 6.40 21.90 14.05
N ASN A 130 7.57 21.42 14.45
CA ASN A 130 7.98 20.05 14.13
C ASN A 130 7.07 19.00 14.81
N ASN A 131 6.67 19.24 16.06
CA ASN A 131 5.77 18.35 16.80
C ASN A 131 4.39 18.27 16.14
N LEU A 132 3.84 19.41 15.68
CA LEU A 132 2.57 19.45 14.93
C LEU A 132 2.65 18.67 13.61
N GLN A 133 3.73 18.86 12.84
CA GLN A 133 3.94 18.11 11.59
C GLN A 133 4.06 16.60 11.84
N GLU A 134 4.77 16.21 12.89
CA GLU A 134 4.92 14.80 13.26
C GLU A 134 3.59 14.20 13.74
N GLN A 135 2.80 14.96 14.50
CA GLN A 135 1.45 14.56 14.93
C GLN A 135 0.55 14.30 13.72
N GLU A 136 0.53 15.19 12.74
CA GLU A 136 -0.22 15.02 11.49
C GLU A 136 0.25 13.78 10.72
N ARG A 137 1.57 13.58 10.64
CA ARG A 137 2.19 12.41 10.01
C ARG A 137 1.74 11.11 10.69
N LEU A 138 1.71 11.08 12.03
CA LEU A 138 1.27 9.91 12.80
C LEU A 138 -0.23 9.67 12.66
N ASN A 139 -1.06 10.71 12.70
CA ASN A 139 -2.50 10.61 12.47
C ASN A 139 -2.80 10.02 11.08
N THR A 140 -2.06 10.45 10.05
CA THR A 140 -2.16 9.88 8.70
C THR A 140 -1.74 8.41 8.66
N GLN A 141 -0.77 8.00 9.47
CA GLN A 141 -0.34 6.59 9.58
C GLN A 141 -1.33 5.73 10.38
N LEU A 142 -2.06 6.34 11.31
CA LEU A 142 -3.04 5.67 12.17
C LEU A 142 -4.40 5.53 11.48
N ALA A 143 -4.77 6.47 10.59
CA ALA A 143 -6.05 6.45 9.88
C ALA A 143 -6.34 5.12 9.14
N PRO A 144 -5.40 4.50 8.39
CA PRO A 144 -5.62 3.17 7.79
C PRO A 144 -5.91 2.05 8.80
N LEU A 145 -5.48 2.20 10.06
CA LEU A 145 -5.75 1.23 11.13
C LEU A 145 -7.16 1.42 11.74
N ILE A 146 -7.78 2.59 11.52
CA ILE A 146 -9.12 2.95 12.03
C ILE A 146 -10.21 2.71 10.98
N ILE A 147 -9.90 2.82 9.69
CA ILE A 147 -10.87 2.58 8.59
C ILE A 147 -11.21 1.09 8.55
N ILE A 148 -12.10 0.63 9.42
CA ILE A 148 -12.59 -0.75 9.49
C ILE A 148 -13.97 -0.82 8.83
N GLU A 149 -14.83 0.16 9.12
CA GLU A 149 -16.20 0.24 8.61
C GLU A 149 -16.27 0.43 7.09
N GLY A 150 -15.28 1.11 6.51
CA GLY A 150 -15.20 1.31 5.07
C GLY A 150 -14.88 0.02 4.31
N TYR A 151 -14.03 -0.85 4.86
CA TYR A 151 -13.70 -2.12 4.21
C TYR A 151 -14.85 -3.11 4.28
N ASP A 152 -15.62 -3.12 5.36
CA ASP A 152 -16.77 -4.03 5.49
C ASP A 152 -17.78 -3.83 4.34
N LYS A 153 -18.16 -2.57 4.07
CA LYS A 153 -19.07 -2.23 2.97
C LYS A 153 -18.52 -2.64 1.61
N VAL A 154 -17.23 -2.39 1.36
CA VAL A 154 -16.60 -2.72 0.07
C VAL A 154 -16.45 -4.21 -0.13
N PHE A 155 -16.03 -4.93 0.90
CA PHE A 155 -15.89 -6.37 0.79
C PHE A 155 -17.22 -7.11 0.75
N LYS A 156 -18.30 -6.55 1.32
CA LYS A 156 -19.65 -7.06 1.12
C LYS A 156 -20.05 -7.02 -0.36
N VAL A 157 -19.86 -5.88 -1.04
CA VAL A 157 -20.12 -5.74 -2.48
C VAL A 157 -19.25 -6.70 -3.30
N PHE A 158 -17.97 -6.85 -2.94
CA PHE A 158 -17.08 -7.80 -3.62
C PHE A 158 -17.50 -9.24 -3.39
N LYS A 159 -17.89 -9.61 -2.17
CA LYS A 159 -18.40 -10.95 -1.87
C LYS A 159 -19.64 -11.21 -2.72
N GLU A 160 -20.59 -10.30 -2.79
CA GLU A 160 -21.79 -10.46 -3.63
C GLU A 160 -21.43 -10.66 -5.13
N HIS A 161 -20.49 -9.87 -5.65
CA HIS A 161 -20.10 -9.96 -7.07
C HIS A 161 -19.27 -11.21 -7.40
N TYR A 162 -18.31 -11.58 -6.55
CA TYR A 162 -17.35 -12.62 -6.85
C TYR A 162 -17.69 -13.98 -6.22
N SER A 163 -18.57 -14.06 -5.21
CA SER A 163 -18.85 -15.32 -4.48
C SER A 163 -19.33 -16.46 -5.38
N LYS A 164 -20.09 -16.16 -6.43
CA LYS A 164 -20.65 -17.18 -7.33
C LYS A 164 -19.61 -17.81 -8.24
N ASN A 165 -18.59 -17.04 -8.63
CA ASN A 165 -17.60 -17.44 -9.65
C ASN A 165 -16.17 -17.39 -9.12
N LEU A 166 -15.97 -17.32 -7.80
CA LEU A 166 -14.65 -17.11 -7.21
C LEU A 166 -13.70 -18.24 -7.59
N ASP A 167 -14.15 -19.49 -7.48
CA ASP A 167 -13.31 -20.64 -7.76
C ASP A 167 -12.96 -20.73 -9.27
N GLU A 168 -13.86 -20.30 -10.17
CA GLU A 168 -13.58 -20.18 -11.61
C GLU A 168 -12.56 -19.07 -11.89
N ILE A 169 -12.71 -17.91 -11.25
CA ILE A 169 -11.80 -16.77 -11.40
C ILE A 169 -10.40 -17.12 -10.90
N LEU A 170 -10.29 -17.92 -9.84
CA LEU A 170 -9.02 -18.36 -9.27
C LEU A 170 -8.30 -19.43 -10.13
N GLN A 171 -9.02 -20.10 -11.03
CA GLN A 171 -8.43 -21.04 -12.00
C GLN A 171 -7.86 -20.32 -13.22
N ASP A 172 -8.44 -19.18 -13.61
CA ASP A 172 -7.94 -18.34 -14.69
C ASP A 172 -6.84 -17.40 -14.18
N ARG A 173 -5.63 -17.56 -14.73
CA ARG A 173 -4.44 -16.80 -14.35
C ARG A 173 -4.62 -15.29 -14.58
N ASP A 174 -5.23 -14.89 -15.68
CA ASP A 174 -5.35 -13.48 -16.06
C ASP A 174 -6.41 -12.79 -15.20
N ARG A 175 -7.54 -13.46 -14.97
CA ARG A 175 -8.58 -12.96 -14.06
C ARG A 175 -8.09 -12.88 -12.62
N THR A 176 -7.35 -13.90 -12.16
CA THR A 176 -6.69 -13.89 -10.85
C THR A 176 -5.76 -12.71 -10.72
N GLN A 177 -4.91 -12.46 -11.72
CA GLN A 177 -3.98 -11.33 -11.69
C GLN A 177 -4.71 -9.98 -11.64
N GLY A 178 -5.79 -9.83 -12.41
CA GLY A 178 -6.64 -8.63 -12.37
C GLY A 178 -7.21 -8.37 -10.97
N LEU A 179 -7.77 -9.40 -10.36
CA LEU A 179 -8.33 -9.36 -9.00
C LEU A 179 -7.25 -9.01 -7.95
N LEU A 180 -6.07 -9.62 -8.04
CA LEU A 180 -4.95 -9.32 -7.15
C LEU A 180 -4.51 -7.86 -7.26
N ARG A 181 -4.40 -7.30 -8.48
CA ARG A 181 -4.00 -5.90 -8.69
C ARG A 181 -5.05 -4.91 -8.18
N LEU A 182 -6.32 -5.31 -8.20
CA LEU A 182 -7.44 -4.51 -7.71
C LEU A 182 -7.43 -4.41 -6.18
N ILE A 183 -7.15 -5.52 -5.49
CA ILE A 183 -7.23 -5.62 -4.04
C ILE A 183 -5.90 -5.26 -3.36
N ILE A 184 -4.78 -5.73 -3.89
CA ILE A 184 -3.46 -5.59 -3.29
C ILE A 184 -2.77 -4.34 -3.82
N LYS A 185 -2.24 -3.52 -2.89
CA LYS A 185 -1.42 -2.35 -3.19
C LYS A 185 0.05 -2.71 -3.28
N GLU A 186 0.57 -3.39 -2.26
CA GLU A 186 1.97 -3.79 -2.18
C GLU A 186 2.13 -5.04 -1.30
N ILE A 187 3.11 -5.87 -1.65
CA ILE A 187 3.57 -6.99 -0.81
C ILE A 187 4.93 -6.60 -0.25
N ILE A 188 5.02 -6.45 1.06
CA ILE A 188 6.23 -6.03 1.77
C ILE A 188 6.86 -7.26 2.40
N VAL A 189 8.10 -7.55 2.02
CA VAL A 189 8.89 -8.63 2.60
C VAL A 189 9.94 -8.04 3.53
N SER A 190 9.79 -8.29 4.83
CA SER A 190 10.76 -7.87 5.84
C SER A 190 11.83 -8.95 6.01
N SER A 191 13.08 -8.51 6.00
CA SER A 191 14.25 -9.36 6.19
C SER A 191 14.97 -9.01 7.50
N ARG A 192 15.72 -9.96 8.05
CA ARG A 192 16.59 -9.78 9.22
C ARG A 192 18.02 -10.20 8.89
N PRO A 193 19.04 -9.67 9.59
CA PRO A 193 20.40 -10.18 9.41
C PRO A 193 20.49 -11.66 9.76
N MET A 194 21.32 -12.38 9.01
CA MET A 194 21.66 -13.78 9.29
C MET A 194 22.39 -13.89 10.63
N THR A 195 22.00 -14.87 11.43
CA THR A 195 22.69 -15.26 12.67
C THR A 195 23.43 -16.58 12.45
N PRO A 196 24.46 -16.91 13.28
CA PRO A 196 25.19 -18.18 13.14
C PRO A 196 24.32 -19.43 13.28
N LYS A 197 23.17 -19.32 13.97
CA LYS A 197 22.20 -20.40 14.19
C LYS A 197 21.34 -20.72 12.96
N ASP A 198 21.30 -19.82 11.97
CA ASP A 198 20.45 -20.01 10.79
C ASP A 198 21.02 -21.06 9.83
N ILE A 199 20.17 -22.01 9.44
CA ILE A 199 20.45 -23.03 8.43
C ILE A 199 20.03 -22.48 7.08
N ILE A 200 21.00 -22.26 6.19
CA ILE A 200 20.79 -21.72 4.84
C ILE A 200 21.43 -22.69 3.86
N ALA A 201 20.71 -23.01 2.79
CA ALA A 201 21.29 -23.76 1.68
C ALA A 201 22.33 -22.90 0.93
N GLY A 202 23.54 -23.42 0.77
CA GLY A 202 24.61 -22.77 0.00
C GLY A 202 25.57 -21.89 0.82
N LYS A 203 26.35 -21.06 0.12
CA LYS A 203 27.43 -20.26 0.72
C LYS A 203 26.89 -19.06 1.48
N LYS A 204 27.21 -18.96 2.77
CA LYS A 204 26.86 -17.84 3.64
C LYS A 204 27.66 -16.58 3.26
N LYS A 205 27.00 -15.41 3.20
CA LYS A 205 27.63 -14.09 2.93
C LYS A 205 27.53 -13.17 4.17
N ALA A 206 28.53 -12.30 4.36
CA ALA A 206 28.64 -11.46 5.56
C ALA A 206 27.46 -10.49 5.79
N ASN A 207 26.85 -9.97 4.72
CA ASN A 207 25.70 -9.06 4.79
C ASN A 207 24.38 -9.73 4.37
N GLN A 208 24.30 -11.06 4.46
CA GLN A 208 23.12 -11.80 4.03
C GLN A 208 21.94 -11.53 4.96
N GLN A 209 20.77 -11.30 4.38
CA GLN A 209 19.52 -11.12 5.09
C GLN A 209 18.55 -12.26 4.79
N ILE A 210 17.82 -12.69 5.80
CA ILE A 210 16.83 -13.77 5.70
C ILE A 210 15.44 -13.14 5.79
N PRO A 211 14.59 -13.29 4.76
CA PRO A 211 13.18 -12.96 4.85
C PRO A 211 12.54 -13.68 6.04
N HIS A 212 11.76 -12.98 6.85
CA HIS A 212 11.12 -13.58 8.03
C HIS A 212 9.66 -13.16 8.22
N LYS A 213 9.21 -12.12 7.51
CA LYS A 213 7.82 -11.67 7.59
C LYS A 213 7.35 -11.14 6.24
N LEU A 214 6.15 -11.56 5.85
CA LEU A 214 5.44 -11.05 4.68
C LEU A 214 4.24 -10.25 5.15
N PHE A 215 4.06 -9.06 4.60
CA PHE A 215 2.95 -8.17 4.90
C PHE A 215 2.26 -7.75 3.60
N ILE A 216 1.00 -8.13 3.43
CA ILE A 216 0.20 -7.73 2.26
C ILE A 216 -0.56 -6.46 2.64
N LYS A 217 -0.28 -5.37 1.95
CA LYS A 217 -1.03 -4.12 2.10
C LYS A 217 -2.13 -4.07 1.06
N LEU A 218 -3.36 -3.95 1.53
CA LEU A 218 -4.54 -3.78 0.70
C LEU A 218 -4.65 -2.33 0.21
N ARG A 219 -5.31 -2.14 -0.93
CA ARG A 219 -5.74 -0.82 -1.40
C ARG A 219 -6.84 -0.26 -0.52
N LEU A 220 -7.01 1.06 -0.51
CA LEU A 220 -8.10 1.68 0.25
C LEU A 220 -9.47 1.27 -0.29
N PRO A 221 -10.52 1.22 0.54
CA PRO A 221 -11.85 0.80 0.10
C PRO A 221 -12.35 1.61 -1.11
N ARG A 222 -12.14 2.93 -1.10
CA ARG A 222 -12.47 3.82 -2.23
C ARG A 222 -11.67 3.49 -3.49
N GLU A 223 -10.38 3.17 -3.36
CA GLU A 223 -9.53 2.77 -4.49
C GLU A 223 -10.02 1.44 -5.08
N ILE A 224 -10.36 0.47 -4.22
CA ILE A 224 -10.90 -0.83 -4.61
C ILE A 224 -12.24 -0.64 -5.38
N LEU A 225 -13.18 0.13 -4.83
CA LEU A 225 -14.46 0.42 -5.49
C LEU A 225 -14.27 1.12 -6.84
N SER A 226 -13.39 2.11 -6.91
CA SER A 226 -13.15 2.85 -8.17
C SER A 226 -12.55 1.94 -9.25
N GLY A 227 -11.65 1.03 -8.88
CA GLY A 227 -11.08 0.05 -9.79
C GLY A 227 -12.13 -0.96 -10.26
N PHE A 228 -13.02 -1.37 -9.36
CA PHE A 228 -14.12 -2.28 -9.65
C PHE A 228 -15.13 -1.68 -10.65
N ILE A 229 -15.57 -0.44 -10.42
CA ILE A 229 -16.46 0.29 -11.35
C ILE A 229 -15.80 0.42 -12.72
N ARG A 230 -14.51 0.72 -12.75
CA ARG A 230 -13.75 0.82 -14.01
C ARG A 230 -13.71 -0.51 -14.75
N GLU A 231 -13.47 -1.62 -14.05
CA GLU A 231 -13.45 -2.96 -14.64
C GLU A 231 -14.83 -3.35 -15.21
N ALA A 232 -15.90 -3.07 -14.47
CA ALA A 232 -17.27 -3.29 -14.93
C ALA A 232 -17.61 -2.48 -16.19
N ASN A 233 -17.19 -1.21 -16.23
CA ASN A 233 -17.42 -0.34 -17.39
C ASN A 233 -16.59 -0.77 -18.61
N THR A 234 -15.35 -1.24 -18.44
CA THR A 234 -14.56 -1.78 -19.57
C THR A 234 -15.20 -3.02 -20.19
N LYS A 235 -15.79 -3.90 -19.37
CA LYS A 235 -16.53 -5.07 -19.88
C LYS A 235 -17.84 -4.68 -20.60
N ALA A 236 -18.49 -3.60 -20.17
CA ALA A 236 -19.67 -3.06 -20.86
C ALA A 236 -19.30 -2.37 -22.19
N ILE A 237 -18.16 -1.70 -22.27
CA ILE A 237 -17.66 -1.06 -23.49
C ILE A 237 -17.19 -2.10 -24.53
N ASP A 238 -16.62 -3.23 -24.09
CA ASP A 238 -16.28 -4.35 -24.99
C ASP A 238 -17.51 -4.99 -25.66
N ILE A 239 -18.71 -4.86 -25.08
CA ILE A 239 -19.97 -5.29 -25.71
C ILE A 239 -20.49 -4.22 -26.69
N GLY A 240 -20.31 -2.93 -26.39
CA GLY A 240 -20.69 -1.83 -27.28
C GLY A 240 -19.92 -1.83 -28.61
N ASN A 241 -18.63 -2.17 -28.58
CA ASN A 241 -17.80 -2.26 -29.80
C ASN A 241 -18.11 -3.48 -30.68
N ILE A 242 -18.89 -4.47 -30.21
CA ILE A 242 -19.33 -5.61 -31.04
C ILE A 242 -20.61 -5.26 -31.81
N VAL A 243 -21.48 -4.39 -31.25
CA VAL A 243 -22.71 -3.93 -31.93
C VAL A 243 -22.36 -3.00 -33.09
N ASP A 244 -21.36 -2.12 -32.95
CA ASP A 244 -20.94 -1.23 -34.04
C ASP A 244 -20.22 -1.95 -35.20
N ILE A 245 -19.68 -3.16 -34.98
CA ILE A 245 -19.04 -3.97 -36.03
C ILE A 245 -20.07 -4.84 -36.78
N MET A 246 -21.17 -5.22 -36.12
CA MET A 246 -22.28 -5.93 -36.76
C MET A 246 -23.17 -5.00 -37.59
N ASP A 247 -23.35 -3.73 -37.20
CA ASP A 247 -24.16 -2.76 -37.95
C ASP A 247 -23.44 -2.15 -39.18
N SER A 248 -22.11 -2.26 -39.24
CA SER A 248 -21.32 -1.96 -40.44
C SER A 248 -21.24 -3.11 -41.44
N SER A 249 -21.50 -4.35 -41.01
CA SER A 249 -21.44 -5.54 -41.88
C SER A 249 -22.77 -5.81 -42.60
N SER A 250 -23.89 -5.34 -42.06
CA SER A 250 -25.23 -5.38 -42.68
C SER A 250 -25.49 -4.23 -43.67
N ARG A 251 -24.59 -3.23 -43.77
CA ARG A 251 -24.67 -2.13 -44.76
C ARG A 251 -23.84 -2.36 -46.02
N GLN A 252 -23.10 -3.46 -46.13
CA GLN A 252 -22.29 -3.80 -47.30
C GLN A 252 -22.95 -4.82 -48.25
N SER A 253 -24.13 -5.36 -47.94
CA SER A 253 -24.87 -6.25 -48.84
C SER A 253 -25.83 -5.53 -49.80
N ASP A 254 -26.10 -4.24 -49.62
CA ASP A 254 -27.18 -3.54 -50.34
C ASP A 254 -26.68 -2.63 -51.49
N ILE A 255 -25.39 -2.68 -51.84
CA ILE A 255 -24.78 -1.80 -52.87
C ILE A 255 -24.49 -2.53 -54.21
N TYR A 256 -24.73 -3.84 -54.32
CA TYR A 256 -24.62 -4.57 -55.59
C TYR A 256 -25.93 -5.27 -55.95
N GLY A 257 -26.86 -4.53 -56.56
CA GLY A 257 -28.09 -5.13 -57.04
C GLY A 257 -29.04 -4.19 -57.79
N ALA A 258 -28.54 -3.27 -58.62
CA ALA A 258 -29.44 -2.41 -59.40
C ALA A 258 -28.85 -1.82 -60.69
N GLU A 259 -28.10 -2.55 -61.53
CA GLU A 259 -27.92 -2.16 -62.94
C GLU A 259 -27.91 -3.38 -63.86
N GLY A 260 -29.11 -3.70 -64.36
CA GLY A 260 -29.37 -4.74 -65.36
C GLY A 260 -30.57 -4.34 -66.21
N ARG A 261 -30.44 -3.22 -66.93
CA ARG A 261 -31.33 -2.83 -68.04
C ARG A 261 -30.53 -2.04 -69.07
N THR A 262 -30.10 -2.73 -70.12
CA THR A 262 -30.31 -2.40 -71.54
C THR A 262 -29.85 -3.59 -72.37
#